data_AF-A0A0Q7JXN3-F1
#
_entry.id   AF-A0A0Q7JXN3-F1
#
_cell.length_a   1.000
_cell.length_b   1.000
_cell.length_c   1.000
_cell.angle_alpha   90.00
_cell.angle_beta   90.00
_cell.angle_gamma   90.00
#
_symmetry.space_group_name_H-M   'P 1'
#
loop_
_entity.id
_entity.type
_entity.pdbx_description
1 polymer ?
#
loop_
_entity_poly.entity_id
_entity_poly.type
_entity_poly.pdbx_seq_one_letter_code
_entity_poly.pdbx_strand_id
1 'polypeptide(L)'
;MSKSHEVEYCNLELRFDRRLIRNFIKALIQEGYSLYWNESELQFIISIRTGRKLIKLKFERIGEKYKIVGNYSFKDEKLAEMMEKLIGDTRGHAVVKRFKDRQILIENIMFGEIIRMVEISGIEHKVLYQKEPAVTVEEVMQALRSKRTDERIPILRMELDYELATLHDAMVSGDVKAVMESKTKLIEMRQEMLLLEM
;
A
#
# COMPACT_ATOMS: atom_id res chain seq x y z
N MET A 1 30.08 13.68 1.55
CA MET A 1 28.85 14.21 2.17
C MET A 1 27.75 13.16 1.98
N SER A 2 27.44 12.40 3.04
CA SER A 2 26.42 11.36 3.01
C SER A 2 25.05 12.04 3.08
N LYS A 3 24.37 12.18 1.92
CA LYS A 3 22.95 12.51 1.94
C LYS A 3 22.24 11.30 2.55
N SER A 4 21.71 11.45 3.74
CA SER A 4 20.91 10.42 4.39
C SER A 4 19.57 10.29 3.66
N HIS A 5 19.56 9.55 2.55
CA HIS A 5 18.32 9.13 1.92
C HIS A 5 17.71 8.03 2.81
N GLU A 6 16.65 8.40 3.52
CA GLU A 6 15.82 7.49 4.28
C GLU A 6 14.42 7.50 3.67
N VAL A 7 13.87 6.32 3.44
CA VAL A 7 12.53 6.13 2.91
C VAL A 7 11.74 5.28 3.88
N GLU A 8 10.60 5.80 4.33
CA GLU A 8 9.64 5.11 5.17
C GLU A 8 8.40 4.73 4.36
N TYR A 9 8.01 3.48 4.43
CA TYR A 9 6.76 2.95 3.90
C TYR A 9 5.82 2.76 5.08
N CYS A 10 4.79 3.57 5.15
CA CYS A 10 3.73 3.47 6.16
C CYS A 10 2.50 2.81 5.57
N ASN A 11 1.80 1.99 6.36
CA ASN A 11 0.60 1.25 5.94
C ASN A 11 0.80 0.51 4.61
N LEU A 12 1.98 -0.08 4.42
CA LEU A 12 2.28 -0.88 3.24
C LEU A 12 1.32 -2.06 3.23
N GLU A 13 0.61 -2.28 2.13
CA GLU A 13 -0.19 -3.47 1.87
C GLU A 13 0.11 -3.98 0.46
N LEU A 14 0.82 -5.11 0.38
CA LEU A 14 1.09 -5.80 -0.89
C LEU A 14 0.65 -7.25 -0.81
N ARG A 15 0.17 -7.79 -1.93
CA ARG A 15 -0.22 -9.19 -2.08
C ARG A 15 0.68 -9.90 -3.09
N PHE A 16 1.08 -11.11 -2.77
CA PHE A 16 2.02 -11.89 -3.55
C PHE A 16 1.49 -13.30 -3.80
N ASP A 17 1.77 -13.81 -5.00
CA ASP A 17 1.86 -15.25 -5.21
C ASP A 17 3.27 -15.74 -4.86
N ARG A 18 3.44 -17.06 -4.81
CA ARG A 18 4.74 -17.67 -4.50
C ARG A 18 5.83 -17.32 -5.53
N ARG A 19 5.44 -17.07 -6.79
CA ARG A 19 6.37 -16.75 -7.88
C ARG A 19 6.96 -15.35 -7.69
N LEU A 20 6.16 -14.37 -7.28
CA LEU A 20 6.59 -13.01 -7.01
C LEU A 20 7.59 -12.96 -5.86
N ILE A 21 7.36 -13.69 -4.76
CA ILE A 21 8.34 -13.79 -3.66
C ILE A 21 9.66 -14.36 -4.16
N ARG A 22 9.63 -15.44 -4.96
CA ARG A 22 10.85 -16.04 -5.54
C ARG A 22 11.58 -15.06 -6.47
N ASN A 23 10.85 -14.33 -7.30
CA ASN A 23 11.42 -13.32 -8.20
C ASN A 23 12.05 -12.16 -7.42
N PHE A 24 11.41 -11.74 -6.33
CA PHE A 24 11.94 -10.70 -5.46
C PHE A 24 13.23 -11.14 -4.77
N ILE A 25 13.29 -12.37 -4.24
CA ILE A 25 14.53 -12.94 -3.69
C ILE A 25 15.63 -12.98 -4.74
N LYS A 26 15.32 -13.39 -5.97
CA LYS A 26 16.30 -13.39 -7.07
C LYS A 26 16.82 -11.99 -7.36
N ALA A 27 15.95 -10.99 -7.42
CA ALA A 27 16.34 -9.60 -7.64
C ALA A 27 17.26 -9.08 -6.52
N LEU A 28 16.94 -9.38 -5.25
CA LEU A 28 17.80 -9.05 -4.12
C LEU A 28 19.19 -9.69 -4.23
N ILE A 29 19.27 -10.97 -4.61
CA ILE A 29 20.56 -11.64 -4.79
C ILE A 29 21.36 -11.02 -5.95
N GLN A 30 20.70 -10.69 -7.06
CA GLN A 30 21.33 -10.06 -8.23
C GLN A 30 21.89 -8.68 -7.92
N GLU A 31 21.22 -7.90 -7.07
CA GLU A 31 21.71 -6.61 -6.57
C GLU A 31 22.83 -6.75 -5.52
N GLY A 32 23.20 -7.98 -5.13
CA GLY A 32 24.32 -8.28 -4.24
C GLY A 32 23.96 -8.36 -2.75
N TYR A 33 22.67 -8.43 -2.40
CA TYR A 33 22.27 -8.53 -1.00
C TYR A 33 22.57 -9.92 -0.42
N SER A 34 23.14 -9.91 0.78
CA SER A 34 23.18 -11.11 1.64
C SER A 34 21.84 -11.25 2.36
N LEU A 35 21.18 -12.39 2.18
CA LEU A 35 19.87 -12.63 2.75
C LEU A 35 19.69 -14.06 3.27
N TYR A 36 18.76 -14.19 4.21
CA TYR A 36 18.28 -15.46 4.76
C TYR A 36 16.76 -15.46 4.70
N TRP A 37 16.15 -16.61 4.44
CA TRP A 37 14.70 -16.73 4.56
C TRP A 37 14.31 -17.94 5.40
N ASN A 38 13.17 -17.82 6.06
CA ASN A 38 12.53 -18.89 6.80
C ASN A 38 11.04 -18.92 6.41
N GLU A 39 10.49 -20.12 6.30
CA GLU A 39 9.08 -20.35 6.02
C GLU A 39 8.47 -21.24 7.10
N SER A 40 7.35 -20.80 7.65
CA SER A 40 6.46 -21.60 8.48
C SER A 40 5.09 -21.74 7.81
N GLU A 41 4.18 -22.47 8.46
CA GLU A 41 2.80 -22.59 7.99
C GLU A 41 2.06 -21.24 7.93
N LEU A 42 2.44 -20.29 8.79
CA LEU A 42 1.75 -18.99 8.92
C LEU A 42 2.46 -17.85 8.20
N GLN A 43 3.77 -17.93 7.99
CA GLN A 43 4.53 -16.80 7.45
C GLN A 43 5.78 -17.22 6.69
N PHE A 44 6.17 -16.39 5.74
CA PHE A 44 7.45 -16.42 5.07
C PHE A 44 8.22 -15.15 5.47
N ILE A 45 9.45 -15.26 5.96
CA ILE A 45 10.24 -14.12 6.42
C ILE A 45 11.52 -14.03 5.61
N ILE A 46 11.78 -12.88 4.99
CA ILE A 46 13.06 -12.57 4.34
C ILE A 46 13.84 -11.61 5.24
N SER A 47 15.03 -12.02 5.65
CA SER A 47 15.98 -11.20 6.40
C SER A 47 17.07 -10.71 5.45
N ILE A 48 17.11 -9.41 5.17
CA ILE A 48 18.02 -8.76 4.21
C ILE A 48 19.05 -7.95 5.00
N ARG A 49 20.34 -8.18 4.76
CA ARG A 49 21.41 -7.42 5.39
C ARG A 49 21.73 -6.17 4.58
N THR A 50 21.55 -4.99 5.19
CA THR A 50 21.84 -3.69 4.60
C THR A 50 22.87 -2.95 5.45
N GLY A 51 24.12 -2.96 5.00
CA GLY A 51 25.27 -2.48 5.78
C GLY A 51 25.37 -3.15 7.16
N ARG A 52 25.07 -2.40 8.23
CA ARG A 52 25.09 -2.88 9.62
C ARG A 52 23.74 -3.35 10.15
N LYS A 53 22.64 -3.15 9.42
CA LYS A 53 21.29 -3.52 9.85
C LYS A 53 20.82 -4.81 9.18
N LEU A 54 19.91 -5.51 9.85
CA LEU A 54 19.19 -6.64 9.30
C LEU A 54 17.70 -6.27 9.23
N ILE A 55 17.19 -6.10 8.02
CA ILE A 55 15.78 -5.79 7.77
C ILE A 55 15.02 -7.11 7.64
N LYS A 56 13.85 -7.22 8.27
CA LYS A 56 12.99 -8.40 8.18
C LYS A 56 11.68 -8.03 7.50
N LEU A 57 11.47 -8.54 6.29
CA LEU A 57 10.19 -8.48 5.58
C LEU A 57 9.39 -9.73 5.95
N LYS A 58 8.20 -9.53 6.52
CA LYS A 58 7.35 -10.61 7.03
C LYS A 58 6.11 -10.72 6.15
N PHE A 59 6.00 -11.84 5.46
CA PHE A 59 4.90 -12.15 4.57
C PHE A 59 3.97 -13.14 5.28
N GLU A 60 2.78 -12.69 5.66
CA GLU A 60 1.75 -13.56 6.24
C GLU A 60 1.13 -14.42 5.14
N ARG A 61 0.97 -15.72 5.39
CA ARG A 61 0.31 -16.63 4.45
C ARG A 61 -1.20 -16.48 4.56
N ILE A 62 -1.88 -16.37 3.42
CA ILE A 62 -3.34 -16.41 3.28
C ILE A 62 -3.66 -17.45 2.21
N GLY A 63 -4.06 -18.66 2.63
CA GLY A 63 -4.25 -19.79 1.72
C GLY A 63 -2.97 -20.08 0.92
N GLU A 64 -3.07 -19.97 -0.41
CA GLU A 64 -1.96 -20.19 -1.34
C GLU A 64 -1.18 -18.90 -1.69
N LYS A 65 -1.57 -17.76 -1.10
CA LYS A 65 -0.97 -16.45 -1.31
C LYS A 65 -0.28 -15.93 -0.06
N TYR A 66 0.38 -14.80 -0.22
CA TYR A 66 1.04 -14.09 0.85
C TYR A 66 0.67 -12.62 0.83
N LYS A 67 0.67 -11.97 1.99
CA LYS A 67 0.58 -10.52 2.12
C LYS A 67 1.70 -9.98 2.97
N ILE A 68 2.17 -8.78 2.67
CA ILE A 68 2.99 -7.99 3.60
C ILE A 68 2.15 -6.81 4.06
N VAL A 69 2.08 -6.62 5.37
CA VAL A 69 1.38 -5.49 5.96
C VAL A 69 2.25 -4.85 7.04
N GLY A 70 2.35 -3.52 7.03
CA GLY A 70 2.93 -2.76 8.13
C GLY A 70 3.82 -1.62 7.70
N ASN A 71 4.72 -1.24 8.60
CA ASN A 71 5.60 -0.09 8.42
C ASN A 71 7.05 -0.56 8.26
N TYR A 72 7.75 -0.03 7.27
CA TYR A 72 9.14 -0.36 6.96
C TYR A 72 9.95 0.91 6.71
N SER A 73 11.20 0.94 7.15
CA SER A 73 12.12 2.07 6.91
C SER A 73 13.45 1.55 6.38
N PHE A 74 13.94 2.17 5.31
CA PHE A 74 15.17 1.80 4.63
C PHE A 74 16.10 3.01 4.51
N LYS A 75 17.38 2.77 4.83
CA LYS A 75 18.50 3.69 4.54
C LYS A 75 19.35 3.11 3.42
N ASP A 76 18.68 2.62 2.39
CA ASP A 76 19.27 1.93 1.25
C ASP A 76 18.42 2.26 0.02
N GLU A 77 19.01 3.03 -0.89
CA GLU A 77 18.34 3.57 -2.08
C GLU A 77 17.90 2.46 -3.03
N LYS A 78 18.76 1.45 -3.25
CA LYS A 78 18.43 0.31 -4.10
C LYS A 78 17.28 -0.51 -3.53
N LEU A 79 17.27 -0.72 -2.21
CA LEU A 79 16.16 -1.45 -1.58
C LEU A 79 14.85 -0.67 -1.65
N ALA A 80 14.90 0.65 -1.52
CA ALA A 80 13.72 1.50 -1.70
C ALA A 80 13.17 1.40 -3.13
N GLU A 81 14.02 1.51 -4.16
CA GLU A 81 13.64 1.36 -5.57
C GLU A 81 12.98 0.00 -5.85
N MET A 82 13.55 -1.08 -5.31
CA MET A 82 12.96 -2.43 -5.47
C MET A 82 11.59 -2.53 -4.79
N MET A 83 11.40 -1.91 -3.63
CA MET A 83 10.13 -1.91 -2.92
C MET A 83 9.07 -1.08 -3.66
N GLU A 84 9.45 0.03 -4.29
CA GLU A 84 8.57 0.82 -5.16
C GLU A 84 8.13 0.02 -6.38
N LYS A 85 9.06 -0.69 -7.01
CA LYS A 85 8.73 -1.61 -8.10
C LYS A 85 7.75 -2.69 -7.65
N LEU A 86 7.92 -3.26 -6.46
CA LEU A 86 6.96 -4.22 -5.91
C LEU A 86 5.58 -3.59 -5.68
N ILE A 87 5.51 -2.37 -5.15
CA ILE A 87 4.25 -1.65 -4.97
C ILE A 87 3.53 -1.49 -6.31
N GLY A 88 4.25 -1.07 -7.36
CA GLY A 88 3.71 -0.96 -8.72
C GLY A 88 3.27 -2.31 -9.30
N ASP A 89 4.15 -3.30 -9.29
CA ASP A 89 3.92 -4.63 -9.91
C ASP A 89 2.76 -5.39 -9.24
N THR A 90 2.57 -5.21 -7.93
CA THR A 90 1.49 -5.86 -7.16
C THR A 90 0.22 -5.03 -7.08
N ARG A 91 0.20 -3.82 -7.67
CA ARG A 91 -0.87 -2.82 -7.49
C ARG A 91 -1.20 -2.59 -6.01
N GLY A 92 -0.17 -2.49 -5.19
CA GLY A 92 -0.32 -2.35 -3.74
C GLY A 92 -0.58 -0.93 -3.28
N HIS A 93 -0.65 -0.77 -1.96
CA HIS A 93 -0.96 0.49 -1.29
C HIS A 93 0.14 0.85 -0.30
N ALA A 94 0.50 2.12 -0.23
CA ALA A 94 1.47 2.62 0.74
C ALA A 94 1.38 4.14 0.87
N VAL A 95 1.79 4.65 2.02
CA VAL A 95 2.23 6.04 2.18
C VAL A 95 3.74 6.03 2.26
N VAL A 96 4.42 6.60 1.27
CA VAL A 96 5.88 6.65 1.19
C VAL A 96 6.35 8.03 1.63
N LYS A 97 7.18 8.09 2.67
CA LYS A 97 7.83 9.31 3.14
C LYS A 97 9.31 9.26 2.79
N ARG A 98 9.78 10.24 2.04
CA ARG A 98 11.19 10.39 1.67
C ARG A 98 11.77 11.55 2.43
N PHE A 99 12.85 11.30 3.16
CA PHE A 99 13.54 12.30 3.94
C PHE A 99 14.79 12.74 3.19
N LYS A 100 14.91 14.04 2.95
CA LYS A 100 16.08 14.65 2.33
C LYS A 100 16.39 15.97 3.01
N ASP A 101 17.51 16.00 3.74
CA ASP A 101 17.96 17.15 4.51
C ASP A 101 16.88 17.68 5.49
N ARG A 102 16.21 18.78 5.16
CA ARG A 102 15.12 19.39 5.96
C ARG A 102 13.75 19.29 5.29
N GLN A 103 13.66 18.54 4.21
CA GLN A 103 12.45 18.35 3.42
C GLN A 103 11.94 16.92 3.54
N ILE A 104 10.63 16.78 3.61
CA ILE A 104 9.94 15.48 3.59
C ILE A 104 9.00 15.49 2.40
N LEU A 105 9.17 14.53 1.50
CA LEU A 105 8.21 14.26 0.43
C LEU A 105 7.31 13.10 0.87
N ILE A 106 6.00 13.30 0.83
CA ILE A 106 5.01 12.27 1.16
C ILE A 106 4.22 11.92 -0.10
N GLU A 107 4.28 10.66 -0.51
CA GLU A 107 3.57 10.09 -1.64
C GLU A 107 2.51 9.10 -1.13
N ASN A 108 1.24 9.37 -1.41
CA ASN A 108 0.17 8.40 -1.18
C ASN A 108 0.02 7.58 -2.46
N ILE A 109 0.23 6.27 -2.36
CA ILE A 109 0.18 5.31 -3.45
C ILE A 109 -1.03 4.40 -3.29
N MET A 110 -1.84 4.30 -4.33
CA MET A 110 -3.01 3.42 -4.42
C MET A 110 -2.99 2.66 -5.74
N PHE A 111 -3.22 1.34 -5.70
CA PHE A 111 -3.16 0.45 -6.87
C PHE A 111 -1.83 0.51 -7.63
N GLY A 112 -0.73 0.77 -6.91
CA GLY A 112 0.59 0.95 -7.52
C GLY A 112 0.82 2.32 -8.16
N GLU A 113 -0.14 3.24 -8.09
CA GLU A 113 -0.04 4.59 -8.66
C GLU A 113 -0.01 5.67 -7.58
N ILE A 114 0.80 6.71 -7.78
CA ILE A 114 0.81 7.89 -6.90
C ILE A 114 -0.49 8.67 -7.13
N ILE A 115 -1.31 8.79 -6.10
CA ILE A 115 -2.55 9.57 -6.12
C ILE A 115 -2.39 10.97 -5.52
N ARG A 116 -1.41 11.17 -4.64
CA ARG A 116 -1.13 12.45 -4.00
C ARG A 116 0.33 12.57 -3.63
N MET A 117 0.89 13.75 -3.81
CA MET A 117 2.25 14.09 -3.42
C MET A 117 2.25 15.41 -2.65
N VAL A 118 2.85 15.42 -1.47
CA VAL A 118 2.96 16.60 -0.59
C VAL A 118 4.42 16.79 -0.19
N GLU A 119 4.95 17.98 -0.41
CA GLU A 119 6.25 18.40 0.11
C GLU A 119 6.06 19.17 1.41
N ILE A 120 6.85 18.81 2.43
CA ILE A 120 6.88 19.45 3.73
C ILE A 120 8.27 20.04 3.94
N SER A 121 8.33 21.34 4.20
CA SER A 121 9.56 22.07 4.50
C SER A 121 9.35 22.96 5.73
N GLY A 122 9.82 22.53 6.90
CA GLY A 122 9.59 23.26 8.16
C GLY A 122 8.10 23.28 8.53
N ILE A 123 7.50 24.48 8.48
CA ILE A 123 6.05 24.68 8.73
C ILE A 123 5.21 24.68 7.45
N GLU A 124 5.85 24.72 6.28
CA GLU A 124 5.15 24.81 5.00
C GLU A 124 4.76 23.42 4.50
N HIS A 125 3.50 23.28 4.07
CA HIS A 125 2.97 22.10 3.41
C HIS A 125 2.52 22.49 2.00
N LYS A 126 3.18 21.94 0.98
CA LYS A 126 2.89 22.22 -0.43
C LYS A 126 2.39 20.95 -1.10
N VAL A 127 1.13 20.94 -1.55
CA VAL A 127 0.62 19.86 -2.40
C VAL A 127 1.23 20.03 -3.80
N LEU A 128 2.05 19.07 -4.21
CA LEU A 128 2.72 19.08 -5.52
C LEU A 128 1.87 18.41 -6.60
N TYR A 129 1.16 17.36 -6.21
CA TYR A 129 0.30 16.60 -7.10
C TYR A 129 -0.89 16.05 -6.32
N GLN A 130 -2.04 16.10 -6.95
CA GLN A 130 -3.26 15.45 -6.49
C GLN A 130 -3.95 14.94 -7.74
N LYS A 131 -4.02 13.61 -7.89
CA LYS A 131 -4.90 13.00 -8.87
C LYS A 131 -6.31 13.36 -8.43
N GLU A 132 -7.04 14.08 -9.28
CA GLU A 132 -8.50 14.20 -9.13
C GLU A 132 -9.05 12.77 -9.11
N PRO A 133 -10.11 12.47 -8.33
CA PRO A 133 -10.70 11.14 -8.28
C PRO A 133 -11.15 10.75 -9.70
N ALA A 134 -10.28 10.02 -10.39
CA ALA A 134 -10.47 9.54 -11.75
C ALA A 134 -10.93 8.08 -11.74
N VAL A 135 -11.49 7.60 -10.62
CA VAL A 135 -12.21 6.32 -10.61
C VAL A 135 -13.51 6.59 -11.35
N THR A 136 -13.49 6.43 -12.67
CA THR A 136 -14.70 6.48 -13.47
C THR A 136 -15.50 5.23 -13.18
N VAL A 137 -16.82 5.36 -13.31
CA VAL A 137 -17.75 4.23 -13.18
C VAL A 137 -17.34 3.08 -14.11
N GLU A 138 -16.71 3.36 -15.27
CA GLU A 138 -16.12 2.35 -16.15
C GLU A 138 -15.02 1.51 -15.49
N GLU A 139 -14.10 2.10 -14.72
CA GLU A 139 -13.00 1.37 -14.06
C GLU A 139 -13.55 0.46 -12.95
N VAL A 140 -14.57 0.94 -12.23
CA VAL A 140 -15.35 0.13 -11.28
C VAL A 140 -16.08 -1.01 -11.98
N MET A 141 -16.72 -0.75 -13.13
CA MET A 141 -17.41 -1.76 -13.94
C MET A 141 -16.46 -2.80 -14.54
N GLN A 142 -15.25 -2.41 -14.93
CA GLN A 142 -14.24 -3.31 -15.48
C GLN A 142 -13.65 -4.21 -14.39
N ALA A 143 -13.51 -3.69 -13.17
CA ALA A 143 -13.11 -4.45 -11.99
C ALA A 143 -14.21 -5.39 -11.47
N LEU A 144 -15.49 -4.99 -11.56
CA LEU A 144 -16.65 -5.86 -11.28
C LEU A 144 -16.73 -7.08 -12.23
N ARG A 145 -16.16 -6.97 -13.44
CA ARG A 145 -16.11 -8.06 -14.41
C ARG A 145 -14.98 -9.06 -14.15
N SER A 146 -13.95 -8.73 -13.35
CA SER A 146 -12.89 -9.69 -13.02
C SER A 146 -13.32 -10.58 -11.84
N LYS A 147 -13.69 -11.83 -12.15
CA LYS A 147 -14.07 -12.90 -11.19
C LYS A 147 -12.93 -13.39 -10.29
N ARG A 148 -11.99 -12.55 -9.85
CA ARG A 148 -10.92 -12.95 -8.93
C ARG A 148 -11.23 -12.40 -7.54
N THR A 149 -11.71 -13.30 -6.68
CA THR A 149 -11.94 -13.08 -5.23
C THR A 149 -10.75 -12.40 -4.54
N ASP A 150 -9.53 -12.68 -5.01
CA ASP A 150 -8.29 -12.10 -4.48
C ASP A 150 -8.11 -10.59 -4.75
N GLU A 151 -8.79 -10.03 -5.75
CA GLU A 151 -8.74 -8.61 -6.13
C GLU A 151 -9.90 -7.81 -5.51
N ARG A 152 -10.95 -8.46 -5.00
CA ARG A 152 -12.13 -7.75 -4.45
C ARG A 152 -11.88 -7.14 -3.08
N ILE A 153 -11.13 -7.80 -2.19
CA ILE A 153 -10.87 -7.26 -0.84
C ILE A 153 -10.13 -5.91 -0.88
N PRO A 154 -9.05 -5.71 -1.65
CA PRO A 154 -8.39 -4.41 -1.76
C PRO A 154 -9.31 -3.33 -2.34
N ILE A 155 -10.13 -3.68 -3.34
CA ILE A 155 -11.10 -2.77 -3.95
C ILE A 155 -12.15 -2.36 -2.93
N LEU A 156 -12.71 -3.33 -2.21
CA LEU A 156 -13.74 -3.11 -1.20
C LEU A 156 -13.23 -2.25 -0.04
N ARG A 157 -11.95 -2.38 0.33
CA ARG A 157 -11.29 -1.47 1.29
C ARG A 157 -11.26 -0.03 0.79
N MET A 158 -11.02 0.18 -0.50
CA MET A 158 -11.07 1.52 -1.07
C MET A 158 -12.48 2.09 -1.16
N GLU A 159 -13.46 1.26 -1.53
CA GLU A 159 -14.86 1.65 -1.54
C GLU A 159 -15.30 2.08 -0.13
N LEU A 160 -14.86 1.36 0.90
CA LEU A 160 -15.06 1.72 2.30
C LEU A 160 -14.39 3.06 2.67
N ASP A 161 -13.11 3.24 2.34
CA ASP A 161 -12.38 4.48 2.67
C ASP A 161 -13.01 5.71 1.97
N TYR A 162 -13.42 5.55 0.72
CA TYR A 162 -14.10 6.59 -0.05
C TYR A 162 -15.47 6.95 0.55
N GLU A 163 -16.28 5.95 0.89
CA GLU A 163 -17.61 6.19 1.46
C GLU A 163 -17.53 6.73 2.90
N LEU A 164 -16.49 6.38 3.67
CA LEU A 164 -16.21 7.00 4.97
C LEU A 164 -15.83 8.48 4.84
N ALA A 165 -15.04 8.85 3.82
CA ALA A 165 -14.75 10.24 3.53
C ALA A 165 -16.01 11.01 3.11
N THR A 166 -16.85 10.40 2.28
CA THR A 166 -18.14 10.97 1.85
C THR A 166 -19.08 11.17 3.04
N LEU A 167 -19.16 10.18 3.94
CA LEU A 167 -19.93 10.27 5.17
C LEU A 167 -19.42 11.40 6.07
N HIS A 168 -18.11 11.56 6.22
CA HIS A 168 -17.51 12.66 6.97
C HIS A 168 -17.95 14.01 6.42
N ASP A 169 -17.84 14.22 5.10
CA ASP A 169 -18.20 15.49 4.48
C ASP A 169 -19.72 15.76 4.56
N ALA A 170 -20.55 14.72 4.45
CA ALA A 170 -21.99 14.81 4.68
C ALA A 170 -22.34 15.18 6.13
N MET A 171 -21.61 14.64 7.11
CA MET A 171 -21.78 15.00 8.52
C MET A 171 -21.35 16.43 8.80
N VAL A 172 -20.25 16.89 8.20
CA VAL A 172 -19.76 18.28 8.34
C VAL A 172 -20.70 19.29 7.71
N SER A 173 -21.29 18.95 6.56
CA SER A 173 -22.26 19.79 5.85
C SER A 173 -23.69 19.71 6.42
N GLY A 174 -23.95 18.78 7.34
CA GLY A 174 -25.26 18.58 7.97
C GLY A 174 -26.32 17.97 7.04
N ASP A 175 -25.91 17.39 5.91
CA ASP A 175 -26.83 16.74 4.98
C ASP A 175 -27.27 15.36 5.52
N VAL A 176 -28.39 15.37 6.24
CA VAL A 176 -28.96 14.18 6.87
C VAL A 176 -29.29 13.07 5.86
N LYS A 177 -29.67 13.43 4.63
CA LYS A 177 -30.02 12.47 3.59
C LYS A 177 -28.77 11.76 3.08
N ALA A 178 -27.72 12.53 2.76
CA ALA A 178 -26.44 11.97 2.34
C ALA A 178 -25.82 11.10 3.45
N VAL A 179 -25.91 11.51 4.72
CA VAL A 179 -25.46 10.71 5.87
C VAL A 179 -26.16 9.35 5.94
N MET A 180 -27.47 9.30 5.70
CA MET A 180 -28.22 8.03 5.70
C MET A 180 -27.82 7.12 4.53
N GLU A 181 -27.70 7.69 3.34
CA GLU A 181 -27.31 6.95 2.13
C GLU A 181 -25.90 6.35 2.28
N SER A 182 -24.95 7.13 2.79
CA SER A 182 -23.59 6.66 3.04
C SER A 182 -23.53 5.54 4.08
N LYS A 183 -24.31 5.64 5.16
CA LYS A 183 -24.38 4.57 6.17
C LYS A 183 -24.92 3.26 5.61
N THR A 184 -25.92 3.31 4.74
CA THR A 184 -26.47 2.11 4.09
C THR A 184 -25.42 1.41 3.23
N LYS A 185 -24.72 2.17 2.38
CA LYS A 185 -23.63 1.64 1.54
C LYS A 185 -22.49 1.02 2.36
N LEU A 186 -22.10 1.65 3.46
CA LEU A 186 -21.09 1.11 4.39
C LEU A 186 -21.51 -0.22 5.02
N ILE A 187 -22.81 -0.42 5.30
CA ILE A 187 -23.33 -1.68 5.83
C ILE A 187 -23.23 -2.79 4.77
N GLU A 188 -23.60 -2.50 3.53
CA GLU A 188 -23.52 -3.45 2.41
C GLU A 188 -22.07 -3.87 2.15
N MET A 189 -21.15 -2.91 2.08
CA MET A 189 -19.71 -3.18 1.91
C MET A 189 -19.12 -3.98 3.08
N ARG A 190 -19.55 -3.70 4.32
CA ARG A 190 -19.14 -4.49 5.48
C ARG A 190 -19.59 -5.95 5.38
N GLN A 191 -20.83 -6.19 4.94
CA GLN A 191 -21.36 -7.54 4.76
C GLN A 191 -20.58 -8.30 3.69
N GLU A 192 -20.28 -7.64 2.57
CA GLU A 192 -19.43 -8.21 1.52
C GLU A 192 -18.02 -8.54 2.04
N MET A 193 -17.43 -7.66 2.86
CA MET A 193 -16.09 -7.88 3.40
C MET A 193 -16.03 -9.09 4.32
N LEU A 194 -17.05 -9.27 5.17
CA LEU A 194 -17.17 -10.45 6.03
C LEU A 194 -17.28 -11.75 5.23
N LEU A 195 -17.99 -11.74 4.10
CA LEU A 195 -18.12 -12.90 3.22
C LEU A 195 -16.83 -13.26 2.48
N LEU A 196 -15.99 -12.26 2.19
CA LEU A 196 -14.71 -12.44 1.50
C LEU A 196 -13.55 -12.80 2.44
N GLU A 197 -13.68 -12.52 3.74
CA GLU A 197 -12.69 -12.87 4.77
C GLU A 197 -12.89 -14.29 5.36
N MET A 198 -13.99 -14.99 5.01
CA MET A 198 -14.26 -16.40 5.36
C MET A 198 -13.59 -17.38 4.40
#